data_AF-A0A956EZD6-F1
#
_entry.id   AF-A0A956EZD6-F1
#
_cell.length_a   1.000
_cell.length_b   1.000
_cell.length_c   1.000
_cell.angle_alpha   90.00
_cell.angle_beta   90.00
_cell.angle_gamma   90.00
#
_symmetry.space_group_name_H-M   'P 1'
#
loop_
_entity.id
_entity.type
_entity.pdbx_description
1 polymer ?
#
loop_
_entity_poly.entity_id
_entity_poly.type
_entity_poly.pdbx_seq_one_letter_code
_entity_poly.pdbx_strand_id
1 'polypeptide(L)'
;MVQRSKGPLWLLFGLAFTQCKGTDSTSQGSDAAPSVASVAPSSAPPLELAQVPWGRVSDDPLDLAALGREIGARRCVDEVVSGGAHGGEALKVLPFTPDAETQLGKLCETLPSASLEQRTERLGSIARVLARGASDREVSDVAGLKRCAAVLKAARAGAKGRELDYIESGLAELESRHIHPK
;
A
#
# COMPACT_ATOMS: atom_id res chain seq x y z
N MET A 1 8.10 46.35 -5.49
CA MET A 1 9.56 46.43 -5.21
C MET A 1 9.82 45.74 -3.88
N VAL A 2 11.03 45.18 -3.67
CA VAL A 2 11.48 44.29 -2.57
C VAL A 2 11.22 42.79 -2.83
N GLN A 3 12.16 41.86 -2.72
CA GLN A 3 13.60 41.81 -2.98
C GLN A 3 13.92 40.32 -3.17
N ARG A 4 14.70 39.97 -4.20
CA ARG A 4 15.21 38.61 -4.46
C ARG A 4 16.14 38.17 -3.32
N SER A 5 16.01 36.93 -2.84
CA SER A 5 17.10 36.24 -2.15
C SER A 5 17.41 34.94 -2.90
N LYS A 6 18.67 34.87 -3.34
CA LYS A 6 19.36 33.72 -3.94
C LYS A 6 20.01 32.93 -2.81
N GLY A 7 20.05 31.61 -2.92
CA GLY A 7 21.00 30.81 -2.17
C GLY A 7 20.95 29.33 -2.56
N PRO A 8 21.91 28.82 -3.36
CA PRO A 8 22.17 27.40 -3.48
C PRO A 8 23.18 26.99 -2.41
N LEU A 9 22.87 25.99 -1.58
CA LEU A 9 23.84 25.39 -0.69
C LEU A 9 24.01 23.91 -1.03
N TRP A 10 25.13 23.66 -1.69
CA TRP A 10 25.76 22.35 -1.84
C TRP A 10 26.10 21.75 -0.48
N LEU A 11 25.76 20.48 -0.25
CA LEU A 11 26.48 19.62 0.68
C LEU A 11 26.67 18.22 0.05
N LEU A 12 27.86 18.04 -0.50
CA LEU A 12 28.55 16.77 -0.69
C LEU A 12 28.99 16.25 0.69
N PHE A 13 28.98 14.92 0.92
CA PHE A 13 29.80 14.11 1.86
C PHE A 13 29.02 12.80 2.08
N GLY A 14 29.54 11.57 2.01
CA GLY A 14 30.87 11.01 1.80
C GLY A 14 30.72 9.52 2.19
N LEU A 15 30.82 8.60 1.23
CA LEU A 15 30.71 7.16 1.48
C LEU A 15 32.11 6.58 1.72
N ALA A 16 32.38 6.20 2.98
CA ALA A 16 33.55 5.43 3.36
C ALA A 16 33.33 3.95 3.03
N PHE A 17 34.15 3.42 2.12
CA PHE A 17 34.29 1.99 1.86
C PHE A 17 35.27 1.39 2.88
N THR A 18 34.79 0.56 3.79
CA THR A 18 35.64 -0.25 4.67
C THR A 18 35.93 -1.59 3.99
N GLN A 19 37.20 -1.86 3.69
CA GLN A 19 37.71 -3.15 3.22
C GLN A 19 37.64 -4.21 4.33
N CYS A 20 37.18 -5.41 4.00
CA CYS A 20 37.49 -6.61 4.78
C CYS A 20 38.65 -7.35 4.12
N LYS A 21 39.79 -7.37 4.82
CA LYS A 21 41.00 -8.14 4.55
C LYS A 21 41.09 -9.21 5.65
N GLY A 22 41.18 -10.48 5.29
CA GLY A 22 41.31 -11.58 6.26
C GLY A 22 41.77 -12.86 5.56
N THR A 23 43.01 -13.22 5.85
CA THR A 23 43.87 -14.25 5.24
C THR A 23 43.59 -15.68 5.71
N ASP A 24 44.01 -16.61 4.86
CA ASP A 24 44.10 -18.06 5.07
C ASP A 24 44.76 -18.49 6.39
N SER A 25 44.29 -19.61 6.94
CA SER A 25 45.06 -20.45 7.85
C SER A 25 44.67 -21.91 7.65
N THR A 26 45.60 -22.65 7.07
CA THR A 26 45.67 -24.12 7.06
C THR A 26 45.92 -24.63 8.48
N SER A 27 45.16 -25.64 8.91
CA SER A 27 45.59 -26.58 9.95
C SER A 27 44.91 -27.93 9.75
N GLN A 28 45.76 -28.96 9.68
CA GLN A 28 45.47 -30.36 9.46
C GLN A 28 45.62 -31.07 10.81
N GLY A 29 44.62 -31.85 11.23
CA GLY A 29 44.65 -32.63 12.47
C GLY A 29 43.43 -33.53 12.58
N SER A 30 43.66 -34.84 12.54
CA SER A 30 42.69 -35.93 12.45
C SER A 30 41.85 -36.18 13.71
N ASP A 31 40.79 -36.95 13.48
CA ASP A 31 40.10 -37.85 14.42
C ASP A 31 39.15 -37.26 15.45
N ALA A 32 37.95 -36.96 14.98
CA ALA A 32 36.73 -37.66 15.40
C ALA A 32 35.64 -37.28 14.40
N ALA A 33 34.92 -38.25 13.82
CA ALA A 33 33.71 -37.95 13.09
C ALA A 33 32.60 -37.64 14.12
N PRO A 34 32.16 -36.38 14.31
CA PRO A 34 30.84 -36.17 14.88
C PRO A 34 29.86 -36.66 13.82
N SER A 35 29.00 -37.61 14.20
CA SER A 35 27.79 -37.91 13.45
C SER A 35 27.12 -36.58 13.10
N VAL A 36 27.23 -36.19 11.83
CA VAL A 36 26.33 -35.22 11.23
C VAL A 36 24.96 -35.85 11.34
N ALA A 37 24.26 -35.53 12.41
CA ALA A 37 22.82 -35.63 12.44
C ALA A 37 22.39 -34.90 11.18
N SER A 38 21.93 -35.67 10.19
CA SER A 38 21.30 -35.17 9.00
C SER A 38 20.08 -34.42 9.50
N VAL A 39 20.25 -33.12 9.77
CA VAL A 39 19.17 -32.18 9.98
C VAL A 39 18.48 -32.17 8.62
N ALA A 40 17.49 -33.06 8.46
CA ALA A 40 16.51 -32.90 7.43
C ALA A 40 16.10 -31.43 7.48
N PRO A 41 16.08 -30.69 6.35
CA PRO A 41 15.49 -29.37 6.37
C PRO A 41 14.11 -29.59 6.98
N SER A 42 13.92 -29.08 8.19
CA SER A 42 12.62 -29.03 8.80
C SER A 42 11.80 -28.32 7.74
N SER A 43 10.89 -29.07 7.11
CA SER A 43 9.80 -28.53 6.34
C SER A 43 9.03 -27.69 7.33
N ALA A 44 9.54 -26.48 7.61
CA ALA A 44 8.78 -25.44 8.23
C ALA A 44 7.51 -25.40 7.39
N PRO A 45 6.34 -25.66 8.00
CA PRO A 45 5.10 -25.56 7.25
C PRO A 45 5.12 -24.22 6.53
N PRO A 46 4.71 -24.16 5.25
CA PRO A 46 4.73 -22.91 4.50
C PRO A 46 4.06 -21.88 5.38
N LEU A 47 4.80 -20.82 5.79
CA LEU A 47 4.36 -19.75 6.70
C LEU A 47 2.87 -19.62 6.55
N GLU A 48 2.14 -20.29 7.46
CA GLU A 48 0.71 -20.45 7.39
C GLU A 48 0.21 -19.03 7.32
N LEU A 49 -0.32 -18.62 6.15
CA LEU A 49 -0.70 -17.25 5.80
C LEU A 49 -1.15 -16.56 7.08
N ALA A 50 -0.23 -15.84 7.73
CA ALA A 50 -0.40 -15.48 9.13
C ALA A 50 -1.74 -14.79 9.20
N GLN A 51 -2.68 -15.40 9.94
CA GLN A 51 -4.09 -15.03 9.88
C GLN A 51 -4.15 -13.52 10.00
N VAL A 52 -4.62 -12.87 8.93
CA VAL A 52 -4.59 -11.42 8.87
C VAL A 52 -5.34 -10.91 10.10
N PRO A 53 -4.74 -10.06 10.93
CA PRO A 53 -5.27 -9.79 12.27
C PRO A 53 -6.42 -8.78 12.21
N TRP A 54 -7.44 -9.06 11.38
CA TRP A 54 -8.63 -8.24 11.20
C TRP A 54 -9.37 -7.98 12.51
N GLY A 55 -9.29 -8.92 13.47
CA GLY A 55 -9.83 -8.74 14.83
C GLY A 55 -9.14 -7.66 15.68
N ARG A 56 -8.07 -7.02 15.17
CA ARG A 56 -7.36 -5.91 15.83
C ARG A 56 -7.70 -4.54 15.23
N VAL A 57 -8.63 -4.46 14.28
CA VAL A 57 -8.99 -3.19 13.63
C VAL A 57 -9.71 -2.30 14.64
N SER A 58 -9.05 -1.22 15.04
CA SER A 58 -9.61 -0.15 15.86
C SER A 58 -9.98 1.05 14.99
N ASP A 59 -10.61 2.07 15.58
CA ASP A 59 -10.83 3.36 14.91
C ASP A 59 -9.67 4.36 15.19
N ASP A 60 -8.57 3.92 15.83
CA ASP A 60 -7.37 4.74 16.04
C ASP A 60 -6.53 4.81 14.75
N PRO A 61 -6.25 6.01 14.20
CA PRO A 61 -5.41 6.17 13.02
C PRO A 61 -4.00 5.57 13.13
N LEU A 62 -3.40 5.54 14.33
CA LEU A 62 -2.06 4.98 14.53
C LEU A 62 -2.06 3.46 14.41
N ASP A 63 -3.06 2.81 14.98
CA ASP A 63 -3.27 1.37 14.87
C ASP A 63 -3.58 0.98 13.42
N LEU A 64 -4.46 1.74 12.75
CA LEU A 64 -4.77 1.52 11.33
C LEU A 64 -3.54 1.67 10.44
N ALA A 65 -2.64 2.62 10.75
CA ALA A 65 -1.38 2.78 10.04
C ALA A 65 -0.39 1.64 10.32
N ALA A 66 -0.31 1.14 11.56
CA ALA A 66 0.50 -0.02 11.88
C ALA A 66 0.00 -1.26 11.13
N LEU A 67 -1.31 -1.50 11.19
CA LEU A 67 -1.97 -2.60 10.51
C LEU A 67 -1.85 -2.49 9.00
N GLY A 68 -2.00 -1.29 8.43
CA GLY A 68 -1.85 -1.04 7.00
C GLY A 68 -0.45 -1.36 6.47
N ARG A 69 0.60 -1.11 7.27
CA ARG A 69 1.97 -1.51 6.91
C ARG A 69 2.19 -3.02 6.98
N GLU A 70 1.51 -3.70 7.90
CA GLU A 70 1.61 -5.15 8.07
C GLU A 70 0.84 -5.91 6.97
N ILE A 71 -0.37 -5.45 6.63
CA ILE A 71 -1.27 -6.11 5.67
C ILE A 71 -0.93 -5.74 4.22
N GLY A 72 -0.71 -4.46 3.94
CA GLY A 72 -0.53 -3.91 2.59
C GLY A 72 -1.83 -3.76 1.79
N ALA A 73 -1.84 -2.84 0.82
CA ALA A 73 -3.03 -2.48 0.06
C ALA A 73 -3.63 -3.65 -0.71
N ARG A 74 -2.77 -4.48 -1.32
CA ARG A 74 -3.20 -5.61 -2.15
C ARG A 74 -4.09 -6.57 -1.36
N ARG A 75 -3.68 -6.94 -0.14
CA ARG A 75 -4.46 -7.85 0.71
C ARG A 75 -5.78 -7.21 1.15
N CYS A 76 -5.79 -5.91 1.47
CA CYS A 76 -7.03 -5.19 1.75
C CYS A 76 -8.01 -5.26 0.57
N VAL A 77 -7.54 -4.99 -0.65
CA VAL A 77 -8.42 -5.05 -1.84
C VAL A 77 -8.85 -6.48 -2.16
N ASP A 78 -7.98 -7.47 -1.98
CA ASP A 78 -8.34 -8.89 -2.17
C ASP A 78 -9.46 -9.32 -1.22
N GLU A 79 -9.45 -8.87 0.04
CA GLU A 79 -10.50 -9.12 1.03
C GLU A 79 -11.84 -8.45 0.65
N VAL A 80 -11.79 -7.24 0.11
CA VAL A 80 -12.98 -6.52 -0.37
C VAL A 80 -13.58 -7.18 -1.62
N VAL A 81 -12.73 -7.67 -2.52
CA VAL A 81 -13.13 -8.31 -3.78
C VAL A 81 -13.69 -9.70 -3.54
N SER A 82 -13.11 -10.46 -2.59
CA SER A 82 -13.60 -11.79 -2.23
C SER A 82 -14.98 -11.77 -1.58
N GLY A 83 -15.44 -10.59 -1.11
CA GLY A 83 -16.65 -10.48 -0.30
C GLY A 83 -16.49 -11.16 1.06
N GLY A 84 -15.26 -11.29 1.54
CA GLY A 84 -14.93 -11.94 2.80
C GLY A 84 -15.52 -11.21 4.01
N ALA A 85 -15.49 -11.89 5.16
CA ALA A 85 -16.06 -11.38 6.40
C ALA A 85 -15.39 -10.08 6.89
N HIS A 86 -14.23 -9.72 6.33
CA HIS A 86 -13.43 -8.57 6.78
C HIS A 86 -13.37 -7.43 5.76
N GLY A 87 -14.26 -7.41 4.76
CA GLY A 87 -14.26 -6.38 3.73
C GLY A 87 -14.42 -4.95 4.28
N GLY A 88 -15.23 -4.77 5.33
CA GLY A 88 -15.41 -3.46 5.97
C GLY A 88 -14.15 -2.98 6.67
N GLU A 89 -13.51 -3.86 7.44
CA GLU A 89 -12.22 -3.62 8.10
C GLU A 89 -11.12 -3.32 7.09
N ALA A 90 -11.06 -4.08 6.00
CA ALA A 90 -10.12 -3.85 4.92
C ALA A 90 -10.27 -2.46 4.29
N LEU A 91 -11.51 -1.97 4.12
CA LEU A 91 -11.79 -0.62 3.62
C LEU A 91 -11.39 0.48 4.62
N LYS A 92 -11.45 0.20 5.94
CA LYS A 92 -10.95 1.12 6.97
C LYS A 92 -9.42 1.23 6.95
N VAL A 93 -8.73 0.11 6.76
CA VAL A 93 -7.26 0.03 6.78
C VAL A 93 -6.63 0.55 5.48
N LEU A 94 -7.26 0.31 4.33
CA LEU A 94 -6.71 0.63 3.01
C LEU A 94 -6.11 2.06 2.88
N PRO A 95 -6.77 3.14 3.35
CA PRO A 95 -6.22 4.50 3.27
C PRO A 95 -4.91 4.70 4.03
N PHE A 96 -4.54 3.77 4.91
CA PHE A 96 -3.31 3.82 5.71
C PHE A 96 -2.21 2.89 5.18
N THR A 97 -2.48 2.17 4.09
CA THR A 97 -1.49 1.28 3.45
C THR A 97 -0.53 2.09 2.55
N PRO A 98 0.80 1.89 2.62
CA PRO A 98 1.76 2.69 1.83
C PRO A 98 1.62 2.58 0.32
N ASP A 99 0.98 1.51 -0.17
CA ASP A 99 0.79 1.15 -1.58
C ASP A 99 -0.68 1.24 -2.04
N ALA A 100 -1.53 1.94 -1.26
CA ALA A 100 -2.97 2.05 -1.48
C ALA A 100 -3.35 2.50 -2.89
N GLU A 101 -2.61 3.46 -3.45
CA GLU A 101 -2.93 4.07 -4.73
C GLU A 101 -2.84 3.07 -5.88
N THR A 102 -1.84 2.18 -5.79
CA THR A 102 -1.59 1.14 -6.80
C THR A 102 -2.77 0.16 -6.94
N GLN A 103 -3.64 0.08 -5.94
CA GLN A 103 -4.79 -0.83 -5.94
C GLN A 103 -6.11 -0.13 -6.25
N LEU A 104 -6.13 1.19 -6.44
CA LEU A 104 -7.38 1.93 -6.69
C LEU A 104 -8.08 1.49 -7.97
N GLY A 105 -7.34 1.22 -9.06
CA GLY A 105 -7.95 0.73 -10.30
C GLY A 105 -8.80 -0.53 -10.07
N LYS A 106 -8.21 -1.51 -9.38
CA LYS A 106 -8.89 -2.78 -9.04
C LYS A 106 -10.08 -2.56 -8.11
N LEU A 107 -9.94 -1.70 -7.09
CA LEU A 107 -11.06 -1.41 -6.18
C LEU A 107 -12.22 -0.72 -6.91
N CYS A 108 -11.94 0.28 -7.76
CA CYS A 108 -12.96 1.01 -8.50
C CYS A 108 -13.72 0.10 -9.48
N GLU A 109 -13.05 -0.86 -10.11
CA GLU A 109 -13.69 -1.87 -10.98
C GLU A 109 -14.78 -2.70 -10.28
N THR A 110 -14.79 -2.75 -8.94
CA THR A 110 -15.82 -3.45 -8.17
C THR A 110 -17.09 -2.64 -7.90
N LEU A 111 -17.09 -1.33 -8.15
CA LEU A 111 -18.21 -0.43 -7.83
C LEU A 111 -19.51 -0.74 -8.61
N PRO A 112 -19.48 -1.11 -9.90
CA PRO A 112 -20.70 -1.35 -10.67
C PRO A 112 -21.53 -2.54 -10.14
N SER A 113 -20.86 -3.56 -9.58
CA SER A 113 -21.50 -4.77 -9.07
C SER A 113 -21.82 -4.73 -7.57
N ALA A 114 -21.47 -3.65 -6.88
CA ALA A 114 -21.67 -3.50 -5.44
C ALA A 114 -23.12 -3.12 -5.09
N SER A 115 -23.58 -3.55 -3.91
CA SER A 115 -24.80 -2.99 -3.30
C SER A 115 -24.61 -1.50 -2.98
N LEU A 116 -25.70 -0.77 -2.70
CA LEU A 116 -25.63 0.65 -2.37
C LEU A 116 -24.73 0.94 -1.15
N GLU A 117 -24.87 0.12 -0.11
CA GLU A 117 -24.09 0.22 1.12
C GLU A 117 -22.60 -0.03 0.84
N GLN A 118 -22.29 -1.15 0.19
CA GLN A 118 -20.92 -1.51 -0.19
C GLN A 118 -20.28 -0.47 -1.10
N ARG A 119 -21.03 0.07 -2.06
CA ARG A 119 -20.55 1.12 -2.96
C ARG A 119 -20.21 2.39 -2.18
N THR A 120 -21.06 2.78 -1.22
CA THR A 120 -20.80 3.96 -0.36
C THR A 120 -19.53 3.78 0.46
N GLU A 121 -19.31 2.61 1.07
CA GLU A 121 -18.10 2.31 1.84
C GLU A 121 -16.84 2.32 0.98
N ARG A 122 -16.91 1.67 -0.19
CA ARG A 122 -15.80 1.62 -1.16
C ARG A 122 -15.45 3.01 -1.66
N LEU A 123 -16.44 3.82 -2.05
CA LEU A 123 -16.25 5.21 -2.46
C LEU A 123 -15.62 6.06 -1.36
N GLY A 124 -16.06 5.89 -0.12
CA GLY A 124 -15.45 6.58 1.02
C GLY A 124 -13.98 6.22 1.23
N SER A 125 -13.62 4.94 1.08
CA SER A 125 -12.22 4.50 1.16
C SER A 125 -11.39 5.06 -0.01
N ILE A 126 -11.89 4.98 -1.24
CA ILE A 126 -11.26 5.55 -2.45
C ILE A 126 -10.97 7.04 -2.25
N ALA A 127 -11.97 7.81 -1.80
CA ALA A 127 -11.83 9.24 -1.56
C ALA A 127 -10.72 9.56 -0.55
N ARG A 128 -10.60 8.78 0.54
CA ARG A 128 -9.52 8.96 1.54
C ARG A 128 -8.15 8.62 0.98
N VAL A 129 -8.01 7.56 0.19
CA VAL A 129 -6.75 7.23 -0.49
C VAL A 129 -6.34 8.36 -1.43
N LEU A 130 -7.28 8.89 -2.21
CA LEU A 130 -7.03 10.00 -3.13
C LEU A 130 -6.69 11.30 -2.40
N ALA A 131 -7.39 11.63 -1.32
CA ALA A 131 -7.10 12.83 -0.53
C ALA A 131 -5.73 12.79 0.16
N ARG A 132 -5.24 11.59 0.52
CA ARG A 132 -3.93 11.42 1.16
C ARG A 132 -2.77 11.79 0.23
N GLY A 133 -2.90 11.54 -1.06
CA GLY A 133 -1.77 11.61 -1.98
C GLY A 133 -0.95 10.31 -2.04
N ALA A 134 -0.21 10.15 -3.15
CA ALA A 134 0.87 9.17 -3.24
C ALA A 134 1.99 9.58 -2.27
N SER A 135 2.57 8.60 -1.57
CA SER A 135 3.82 8.88 -0.85
C SER A 135 4.97 9.06 -1.83
N ASP A 136 6.02 9.82 -1.48
CA ASP A 136 7.18 10.05 -2.37
C ASP A 136 7.94 8.77 -2.77
N ARG A 137 7.61 7.62 -2.16
CA ARG A 137 8.20 6.30 -2.43
C ARG A 137 7.27 5.38 -3.23
N GLU A 138 6.04 5.81 -3.51
CA GLU A 138 5.03 4.98 -4.17
C GLU A 138 5.12 5.14 -5.70
N VAL A 139 5.28 4.02 -6.41
CA VAL A 139 5.18 4.02 -7.87
C VAL A 139 3.69 4.09 -8.23
N SER A 140 3.24 5.23 -8.75
CA SER A 140 1.84 5.43 -9.12
C SER A 140 1.45 4.52 -10.30
N ASP A 141 0.38 3.72 -10.13
CA ASP A 141 -0.27 2.99 -11.23
C ASP A 141 -1.18 3.96 -12.01
N VAL A 142 -0.57 4.75 -12.89
CA VAL A 142 -1.28 5.73 -13.73
C VAL A 142 -2.39 5.06 -14.56
N ALA A 143 -2.19 3.83 -15.02
CA ALA A 143 -3.20 3.09 -15.77
C ALA A 143 -4.40 2.73 -14.86
N GLY A 144 -4.12 2.28 -13.63
CA GLY A 144 -5.13 2.04 -12.60
C GLY A 144 -5.93 3.29 -12.24
N LEU A 145 -5.26 4.44 -12.07
CA LEU A 145 -5.93 5.71 -11.79
C LEU A 145 -6.85 6.15 -12.93
N LYS A 146 -6.43 6.00 -14.19
CA LYS A 146 -7.28 6.29 -15.36
C LYS A 146 -8.50 5.39 -15.41
N ARG A 147 -8.34 4.08 -15.14
CA ARG A 147 -9.48 3.15 -15.04
C ARG A 147 -10.42 3.56 -13.91
N CYS A 148 -9.90 3.89 -12.74
CA CYS A 148 -10.73 4.36 -11.63
C CYS A 148 -11.50 5.65 -12.01
N ALA A 149 -10.85 6.64 -12.62
CA ALA A 149 -11.50 7.87 -13.07
C ALA A 149 -12.67 7.60 -14.03
N ALA A 150 -12.49 6.67 -14.98
CA ALA A 150 -13.55 6.28 -15.91
C ALA A 150 -14.74 5.65 -15.18
N VAL A 151 -14.51 4.78 -14.19
CA VAL A 151 -15.58 4.18 -13.39
C VAL A 151 -16.31 5.24 -12.57
N LEU A 152 -15.60 6.16 -11.91
CA LEU A 152 -16.23 7.23 -11.13
C LEU A 152 -17.10 8.15 -12.01
N LYS A 153 -16.62 8.49 -13.22
CA LYS A 153 -17.40 9.26 -14.20
C LYS A 153 -18.68 8.54 -14.61
N ALA A 154 -18.61 7.23 -14.84
CA ALA A 154 -19.78 6.43 -15.17
C ALA A 154 -20.77 6.33 -13.99
N ALA A 155 -20.27 6.16 -12.77
CA ALA A 155 -21.09 6.06 -11.55
C ALA A 155 -21.83 7.36 -11.22
N ARG A 156 -21.28 8.53 -11.62
CA ARG A 156 -21.83 9.86 -11.32
C ARG A 156 -23.29 10.02 -11.76
N ALA A 157 -23.68 9.49 -12.92
CA ALA A 157 -25.00 9.72 -13.50
C ALA A 157 -26.16 9.16 -12.65
N GLY A 158 -25.90 8.18 -11.78
CA GLY A 158 -26.90 7.56 -10.91
C GLY A 158 -26.71 7.85 -9.42
N ALA A 159 -25.62 8.52 -9.03
CA ALA A 159 -25.27 8.73 -7.64
C ALA A 159 -26.09 9.85 -6.98
N LYS A 160 -26.34 9.72 -5.68
CA LYS A 160 -27.04 10.72 -4.86
C LYS A 160 -26.44 10.80 -3.47
N GLY A 161 -26.64 11.95 -2.80
CA GLY A 161 -26.16 12.17 -1.43
C GLY A 161 -24.67 11.86 -1.30
N ARG A 162 -24.30 11.10 -0.26
CA ARG A 162 -22.89 10.79 0.05
C ARG A 162 -22.13 10.08 -1.07
N GLU A 163 -22.79 9.26 -1.89
CA GLU A 163 -22.11 8.63 -3.04
C GLU A 163 -21.63 9.68 -4.04
N LEU A 164 -22.47 10.69 -4.30
CA LEU A 164 -22.12 11.77 -5.22
C LEU A 164 -20.99 12.62 -4.65
N ASP A 165 -21.04 12.95 -3.35
CA ASP A 165 -19.99 13.73 -2.68
C ASP A 165 -18.62 13.05 -2.80
N TYR A 166 -18.55 11.73 -2.57
CA TYR A 166 -17.29 10.98 -2.72
C TYR A 166 -16.82 10.89 -4.17
N ILE A 167 -17.75 10.71 -5.13
CA ILE A 167 -17.40 10.67 -6.55
C ILE A 167 -16.83 12.02 -7.00
N GLU A 168 -17.47 13.14 -6.64
CA GLU A 168 -17.02 14.47 -7.03
C GLU A 168 -15.69 14.83 -6.38
N SER A 169 -15.51 14.51 -5.09
CA SER A 169 -14.23 14.68 -4.41
C SER A 169 -13.12 13.84 -5.05
N GLY A 170 -13.38 12.55 -5.33
CA GLY A 170 -12.40 11.67 -5.96
C GLY A 170 -12.01 12.11 -7.37
N LEU A 171 -12.98 12.58 -8.18
CA LEU A 171 -12.69 13.13 -9.51
C LEU A 171 -11.87 14.42 -9.45
N ALA A 172 -12.16 15.32 -8.51
CA ALA A 172 -11.39 16.54 -8.32
C ALA A 172 -9.92 16.24 -7.95
N GLU A 173 -9.69 15.26 -7.07
CA GLU A 173 -8.34 14.83 -6.71
C GLU A 173 -7.59 14.16 -7.88
N LEU A 174 -8.28 13.35 -8.68
CA LEU A 174 -7.68 12.73 -9.87
C LEU A 174 -7.32 13.77 -10.95
N GLU A 175 -8.15 14.79 -11.12
CA GLU A 175 -7.92 15.87 -12.07
C GLU A 175 -6.76 16.78 -11.64
N SER A 176 -6.66 17.12 -10.35
CA SER A 176 -5.57 17.96 -9.81
C SER A 176 -4.18 17.35 -10.07
N ARG A 177 -4.09 16.01 -10.03
CA ARG A 177 -2.86 15.25 -10.24
C ARG A 177 -2.44 15.15 -11.71
N HIS A 178 -3.37 15.29 -12.65
CA HIS A 178 -3.06 15.30 -14.08
C HIS A 178 -2.60 16.67 -14.61
N ILE A 179 -2.79 17.75 -13.84
CA ILE A 179 -2.34 19.10 -14.22
C ILE A 179 -0.85 19.32 -13.89
N HIS A 180 -0.27 18.49 -13.01
CA HIS A 180 1.14 18.57 -12.62
C HIS A 180 1.79 17.18 -12.59
N PRO A 181 2.26 16.64 -13.74
CA PRO A 181 3.21 15.54 -13.70
C PRO A 181 4.46 16.03 -12.94
N LYS A 182 4.71 15.46 -11.75
CA LYS A 182 5.98 15.66 -11.02
C LYS A 182 7.15 15.12 -11.83
#